data_AF-A0A942IBD5-F1
#
_entry.id   AF-A0A942IBD5-F1
#
_cell.length_a   1.000
_cell.length_b   1.000
_cell.length_c   1.000
_cell.angle_alpha   90.00
_cell.angle_beta   90.00
_cell.angle_gamma   90.00
#
_symmetry.space_group_name_H-M   'P 1'
#
loop_
_entity.id
_entity.type
_entity.pdbx_description
1 polymer ?
#
loop_
_entity_poly.entity_id
_entity_poly.type
_entity_poly.pdbx_seq_one_letter_code
_entity_poly.pdbx_strand_id
1 'polypeptide(L)'
;MPRKCSICGHAKLEEINTALIESRNITEIAKRFAVSHDALLRHRQSHIPAGLTKAHEAQEMAKADTLLHQVTSLRDTALRILVQAERAGDLRTALQGVREAKGCLELLARLQGELQEQARVQVAVLVQSPEWVNLRDSITVALLPFPEARQAVVAAITNKEVIRNYGQQGYIPSR
;
A
#
# COMPACT_ATOMS: atom_id res chain seq x y z
N MET A 1 5.93 11.81 -35.27
CA MET A 1 6.30 12.47 -34.00
C MET A 1 5.29 12.08 -32.93
N PRO A 2 5.72 11.61 -31.75
CA PRO A 2 4.77 11.32 -30.67
C PRO A 2 4.04 12.61 -30.28
N ARG A 3 2.71 12.57 -30.25
CA ARG A 3 1.90 13.73 -29.84
C ARG A 3 2.22 14.05 -28.39
N LYS A 4 2.60 15.31 -28.10
CA LYS A 4 2.73 15.79 -26.73
C LYS A 4 1.41 15.54 -26.00
N CYS A 5 1.47 15.00 -24.78
CA CYS A 5 0.29 14.75 -23.98
C CYS A 5 -0.46 16.08 -23.74
N SER A 6 -1.74 16.14 -24.13
CA SER A 6 -2.57 17.34 -23.97
C SER A 6 -2.89 17.65 -22.50
N ILE A 7 -2.79 16.66 -21.62
CA ILE A 7 -3.03 16.82 -20.18
C ILE A 7 -1.81 17.43 -19.50
N CYS A 8 -0.59 17.06 -19.89
CA CYS A 8 0.62 17.70 -19.39
C CYS A 8 0.70 19.20 -19.70
N GLY A 9 0.00 19.67 -20.74
CA GLY A 9 -0.13 21.10 -21.06
C GLY A 9 -1.36 21.78 -20.49
N HIS A 10 -2.17 21.09 -19.68
CA HIS A 10 -3.42 21.62 -19.16
C HIS A 10 -3.15 22.57 -17.97
N ALA A 11 -3.89 23.68 -17.91
CA ALA A 11 -3.72 24.69 -16.86
C ALA A 11 -3.98 24.16 -15.44
N LYS A 12 -4.78 23.10 -15.32
CA LYS A 12 -5.14 22.41 -14.05
C LYS A 12 -4.48 21.04 -13.92
N LEU A 13 -3.25 20.88 -14.40
CA LEU A 13 -2.54 19.59 -14.39
C LEU A 13 -2.49 18.98 -12.98
N GLU A 14 -2.15 19.78 -11.96
CA GLU A 14 -2.06 19.29 -10.58
C GLU A 14 -3.40 18.76 -10.06
N GLU A 15 -4.50 19.49 -10.27
CA GLU A 15 -5.84 19.02 -9.88
C GLU A 15 -6.26 17.73 -10.61
N ILE A 16 -5.90 17.60 -11.89
CA ILE A 16 -6.18 16.38 -12.68
C ILE A 16 -5.35 15.20 -12.14
N ASN A 17 -4.07 15.42 -11.82
CA ASN A 17 -3.20 14.39 -11.27
C ASN A 17 -3.74 13.89 -9.92
N THR A 18 -4.09 14.81 -9.02
CA THR A 18 -4.70 14.47 -7.73
C THR A 18 -6.01 13.70 -7.92
N ALA A 19 -6.91 14.17 -8.77
CA ALA A 19 -8.19 13.50 -9.03
C ALA A 19 -8.01 12.09 -9.63
N LEU A 20 -6.98 11.87 -10.46
CA LEU A 20 -6.67 10.56 -11.04
C LEU A 20 -6.08 9.57 -10.03
N ILE A 21 -5.46 10.06 -8.97
CA ILE A 21 -4.91 9.24 -7.89
C ILE A 21 -5.99 8.91 -6.87
N GLU A 22 -6.83 9.89 -6.51
CA GLU A 22 -7.89 9.73 -5.51
C GLU A 22 -9.10 8.94 -6.03
N SER A 23 -9.45 9.08 -7.31
CA SER A 23 -10.68 8.52 -7.88
C SER A 23 -10.43 7.49 -8.98
N ARG A 24 -11.23 6.41 -8.97
CA ARG A 24 -11.24 5.40 -10.05
C ARG A 24 -12.14 5.77 -11.23
N ASN A 25 -12.93 6.85 -11.14
CA ASN A 25 -13.91 7.21 -12.16
C ASN A 25 -13.34 8.19 -13.19
N ILE A 26 -12.63 7.65 -14.18
CA ILE A 26 -12.00 8.45 -15.25
C ILE A 26 -13.05 9.20 -16.07
N THR A 27 -14.24 8.63 -16.24
CA THR A 27 -15.36 9.23 -16.97
C THR A 27 -15.87 10.52 -16.31
N GLU A 28 -15.93 10.55 -14.98
CA GLU A 28 -16.32 11.74 -14.23
C GLU A 28 -15.25 12.83 -14.32
N ILE A 29 -13.98 12.45 -14.18
CA ILE A 29 -12.84 13.37 -14.32
C ILE A 29 -12.82 13.99 -15.73
N ALA A 30 -13.03 13.17 -16.76
CA ALA A 30 -13.13 13.61 -18.16
C ALA A 30 -14.18 14.71 -18.33
N LYS A 31 -15.38 14.50 -17.76
CA LYS A 31 -16.47 15.49 -17.79
C LYS A 31 -16.13 16.75 -17.00
N ARG A 32 -15.62 16.60 -15.77
CA ARG A 32 -15.30 17.71 -14.87
C ARG A 32 -14.27 18.67 -15.45
N PHE A 33 -13.25 18.14 -16.13
CA PHE A 33 -12.17 18.93 -16.71
C PHE A 33 -12.33 19.15 -18.22
N ALA A 34 -13.44 18.71 -18.82
CA ALA A 34 -13.71 18.80 -20.25
C ALA A 34 -12.56 18.26 -21.12
N VAL A 35 -11.95 17.15 -20.69
CA VAL A 35 -10.85 16.47 -21.40
C VAL A 35 -11.29 15.09 -21.89
N SER A 36 -10.59 14.57 -22.91
CA SER A 36 -10.86 13.23 -23.42
C SER A 36 -10.51 12.16 -22.39
N HIS A 37 -11.40 11.18 -22.23
CA HIS A 37 -11.18 9.98 -21.43
C HIS A 37 -9.88 9.25 -21.83
N ASP A 38 -9.64 9.07 -23.13
CA ASP A 38 -8.45 8.37 -23.64
C ASP A 38 -7.16 9.18 -23.46
N ALA A 39 -7.26 10.51 -23.34
CA ALA A 39 -6.14 11.34 -22.94
C ALA A 39 -5.80 11.14 -21.45
N LEU A 40 -6.81 11.05 -20.58
CA LEU A 40 -6.63 10.76 -19.15
C LEU A 40 -6.04 9.38 -18.92
N LEU A 41 -6.49 8.36 -19.67
CA LEU A 41 -5.99 7.00 -19.54
C LEU A 41 -4.48 6.92 -19.86
N ARG A 42 -4.07 7.50 -21.00
CA ARG A 42 -2.65 7.54 -21.40
C ARG A 42 -1.81 8.41 -20.47
N HIS A 43 -2.37 9.51 -19.99
CA HIS A 43 -1.71 10.38 -19.01
C HIS A 43 -1.43 9.63 -17.71
N ARG A 44 -2.43 8.90 -17.20
CA ARG A 44 -2.30 8.09 -15.98
C ARG A 44 -1.22 7.02 -16.09
N GLN A 45 -1.08 6.40 -17.26
CA GLN A 45 -0.14 5.30 -17.48
C GLN A 45 1.33 5.76 -17.57
N SER A 46 1.60 6.97 -18.05
CA SER A 46 2.97 7.35 -18.43
C SER A 46 3.45 8.71 -17.92
N HIS A 47 2.58 9.52 -17.33
CA HIS A 47 2.89 10.92 -17.01
C HIS A 47 2.56 11.35 -15.58
N ILE A 48 1.94 10.50 -14.76
CA ILE A 48 1.75 10.81 -13.33
C ILE A 48 3.11 10.79 -12.62
N PRO A 49 3.49 11.87 -11.92
CA PRO A 49 4.73 11.90 -11.15
C PRO A 49 4.74 10.81 -10.08
N ALA A 50 5.77 9.95 -10.08
CA ALA A 50 5.91 8.89 -9.09
C ALA A 50 5.94 9.40 -7.64
N GLY A 51 6.44 10.62 -7.41
CA GLY A 51 6.43 11.27 -6.11
C GLY A 51 5.02 11.55 -5.58
N LEU A 52 4.07 11.89 -6.46
CA LEU A 52 2.69 12.17 -6.08
C LEU A 52 1.94 10.87 -5.72
N THR A 53 2.18 9.79 -6.47
CA THR A 53 1.66 8.45 -6.12
C THR A 53 2.18 8.00 -4.76
N LYS A 54 3.49 8.10 -4.51
CA LYS A 54 4.10 7.75 -3.22
C LYS A 54 3.59 8.60 -2.06
N ALA A 55 3.38 9.89 -2.28
CA ALA A 55 2.83 10.79 -1.26
C ALA A 55 1.39 10.40 -0.90
N HIS A 56 0.56 10.07 -1.89
CA HIS A 56 -0.80 9.58 -1.65
C HIS A 56 -0.80 8.23 -0.93
N GLU A 57 0.04 7.28 -1.34
CA GLU A 57 0.20 6.00 -0.62
C GLU A 57 0.61 6.21 0.84
N ALA A 58 1.59 7.09 1.11
CA ALA A 58 2.00 7.43 2.47
C ALA A 58 0.86 8.10 3.27
N GLN A 59 0.06 8.95 2.63
CA GLN A 59 -1.10 9.58 3.26
C GLN A 59 -2.19 8.56 3.60
N GLU A 60 -2.47 7.61 2.70
CA GLU A 60 -3.43 6.54 2.95
C GLU A 60 -2.96 5.61 4.07
N MET A 61 -1.67 5.30 4.12
CA MET A 61 -1.07 4.57 5.24
C MET A 61 -1.21 5.34 6.57
N ALA A 62 -0.93 6.64 6.58
CA ALA A 62 -1.08 7.48 7.77
C ALA A 62 -2.54 7.57 8.25
N LYS A 63 -3.51 7.64 7.32
CA LYS A 63 -4.95 7.58 7.65
C LYS A 63 -5.33 6.21 8.22
N ALA A 64 -4.85 5.12 7.63
CA ALA A 64 -5.09 3.78 8.14
C ALA A 64 -4.52 3.59 9.55
N ASP A 65 -3.30 4.07 9.80
CA ASP A 65 -2.69 4.08 11.14
C ASP A 65 -3.49 4.92 12.13
N THR A 66 -4.03 6.07 11.69
CA THR A 66 -4.90 6.92 12.53
C THR A 66 -6.18 6.20 12.92
N LEU A 67 -6.83 5.51 11.98
CA LEU A 67 -8.06 4.75 12.25
C LEU A 67 -7.79 3.59 13.20
N LEU A 68 -6.69 2.86 13.00
CA LEU A 68 -6.26 1.80 13.91
C LEU A 68 -6.06 2.36 15.33
N HIS A 69 -5.42 3.52 15.46
CA HIS A 69 -5.22 4.21 16.73
C HIS A 69 -6.55 4.60 17.41
N GLN A 70 -7.54 5.02 16.64
CA GLN A 70 -8.87 5.36 17.17
C GLN A 70 -9.58 4.12 17.71
N VAL A 71 -9.55 3.00 16.97
CA VAL A 71 -10.20 1.75 17.37
C VAL A 71 -9.53 1.14 18.60
N THR A 72 -8.20 1.17 18.69
CA THR A 72 -7.48 0.70 19.89
C THR A 72 -7.77 1.57 21.10
N SER A 73 -7.83 2.90 20.95
CA SER A 73 -8.18 3.83 22.02
C SER A 73 -9.61 3.62 22.54
N LEU A 74 -10.55 3.33 21.65
CA LEU A 74 -11.94 3.01 22.00
C LEU A 74 -12.02 1.70 22.77
N ARG A 75 -11.33 0.65 22.30
CA ARG A 75 -11.23 -0.64 23.01
C ARG A 75 -10.69 -0.45 24.42
N ASP A 76 -9.59 0.29 24.57
CA ASP A 76 -8.94 0.49 25.87
C ASP A 76 -9.85 1.28 26.83
N THR A 77 -10.67 2.19 26.29
CA THR A 77 -11.69 2.90 27.06
C THR A 77 -12.82 1.96 27.51
N ALA A 78 -13.33 1.11 26.61
CA ALA A 78 -14.36 0.12 26.92
C ALA A 78 -13.88 -0.87 28.00
N LEU A 79 -12.64 -1.35 27.91
CA LEU A 79 -12.02 -2.21 28.93
C LEU A 79 -11.90 -1.51 30.29
N ARG A 80 -11.59 -0.21 30.30
CA ARG A 80 -11.50 0.58 31.54
C ARG A 80 -12.85 0.72 32.24
N ILE A 81 -13.90 0.99 31.46
CA ILE A 81 -15.28 1.08 31.94
C ILE A 81 -15.74 -0.27 32.49
N LEU A 82 -15.42 -1.36 31.78
CA LEU A 82 -15.68 -2.71 32.24
C LEU A 82 -15.06 -2.99 33.62
N VAL A 83 -13.77 -2.69 33.80
CA VAL A 83 -13.09 -2.93 35.09
C VAL A 83 -13.71 -2.08 36.22
N GLN A 84 -14.13 -0.84 35.93
CA GLN A 84 -14.84 -0.02 36.93
C GLN A 84 -16.22 -0.59 37.27
N ALA A 85 -16.98 -1.03 36.27
CA ALA A 85 -18.30 -1.60 36.45
C ALA A 85 -18.27 -2.93 37.22
N GLU A 86 -17.29 -3.79 36.94
CA GLU A 86 -17.05 -5.03 37.69
C GLU A 86 -16.78 -4.76 39.16
N ARG A 87 -15.91 -3.77 39.46
CA ARG A 87 -15.62 -3.36 40.84
C ARG A 87 -16.82 -2.75 41.56
N ALA A 88 -17.71 -2.09 40.83
CA ALA A 88 -18.95 -1.52 41.36
C ALA A 88 -20.08 -2.55 41.50
N GLY A 89 -19.90 -3.78 41.03
CA GLY A 89 -20.94 -4.80 40.98
C GLY A 89 -22.03 -4.55 39.92
N ASP A 90 -21.84 -3.55 39.04
CA ASP A 90 -22.74 -3.28 37.92
C ASP A 90 -22.39 -4.19 36.74
N LEU A 91 -22.84 -5.44 36.85
CA LEU A 91 -22.62 -6.47 35.84
C LEU A 91 -23.25 -6.11 34.48
N ARG A 92 -24.29 -5.26 34.45
CA ARG A 92 -24.94 -4.85 33.21
C ARG A 92 -24.02 -3.95 32.39
N THR A 93 -23.42 -2.95 33.04
CA THR A 93 -22.44 -2.05 32.42
C THR A 93 -21.15 -2.79 32.07
N ALA A 94 -20.73 -3.76 32.89
CA ALA A 94 -19.59 -4.63 32.58
C ALA A 94 -19.81 -5.44 31.28
N LEU A 95 -20.97 -6.10 31.15
CA LEU A 95 -21.32 -6.85 29.93
C LEU A 95 -21.43 -5.95 28.69
N GLN A 96 -21.85 -4.70 28.85
CA GLN A 96 -21.86 -3.73 27.76
C GLN A 96 -20.43 -3.36 27.33
N GLY A 97 -19.51 -3.15 28.28
CA GLY A 97 -18.09 -2.97 27.99
C GLY A 97 -17.46 -4.16 27.24
N VAL A 98 -17.82 -5.40 27.60
CA VAL A 98 -17.37 -6.61 26.86
C VAL A 98 -17.84 -6.56 25.40
N ARG A 99 -19.10 -6.20 25.17
CA ARG A 99 -19.69 -6.14 23.81
C ARG A 99 -18.97 -5.13 22.94
N GLU A 100 -18.72 -3.92 23.45
CA GLU A 100 -18.01 -2.88 22.71
C GLU A 100 -16.55 -3.27 22.45
N ALA A 101 -15.87 -3.89 23.42
CA ALA A 101 -14.51 -4.40 23.22
C ALA A 101 -14.46 -5.49 22.14
N LYS A 102 -15.44 -6.41 22.11
CA LYS A 102 -15.58 -7.42 21.05
C LYS A 102 -15.79 -6.77 19.69
N GLY A 103 -16.67 -5.75 19.59
CA GLY A 103 -16.90 -5.02 18.34
C GLY A 103 -15.64 -4.33 17.80
N CYS A 104 -14.83 -3.76 18.70
CA CYS A 104 -13.53 -3.19 18.31
C CYS A 104 -12.57 -4.26 17.77
N LEU A 105 -12.54 -5.45 18.37
CA LEU A 105 -11.70 -6.56 17.89
C LEU A 105 -12.15 -7.08 16.52
N GLU A 106 -13.46 -7.21 16.28
CA GLU A 106 -14.00 -7.59 14.98
C GLU A 106 -13.62 -6.57 13.89
N LEU A 107 -13.71 -5.28 14.21
CA LEU A 107 -13.31 -4.21 13.29
C LEU A 107 -11.80 -4.25 12.98
N LEU A 108 -10.96 -4.45 14.00
CA LEU A 108 -9.51 -4.61 13.82
C LEU A 108 -9.17 -5.84 12.96
N ALA A 109 -9.84 -6.96 13.17
CA ALA A 109 -9.64 -8.18 12.39
C ALA A 109 -10.03 -7.97 10.91
N ARG A 110 -11.14 -7.26 10.66
CA ARG A 110 -11.57 -6.92 9.31
C ARG A 110 -10.59 -5.99 8.61
N LEU A 111 -10.15 -4.92 9.28
CA LEU A 111 -9.14 -3.99 8.75
C LEU A 111 -7.84 -4.71 8.43
N GLN A 112 -7.37 -5.62 9.30
CA GLN A 112 -6.18 -6.43 9.03
C GLN A 112 -6.37 -7.37 7.83
N GLY A 113 -7.56 -7.98 7.68
CA GLY A 113 -7.87 -8.82 6.52
C GLY A 113 -7.85 -8.04 5.20
N GLU A 114 -8.48 -6.87 5.17
CA GLU A 114 -8.50 -5.98 4.00
C GLU A 114 -7.09 -5.47 3.64
N LEU A 115 -6.26 -5.11 4.63
CA LEU A 115 -4.87 -4.73 4.42
C LEU A 115 -4.01 -5.87 3.86
N GLN A 116 -4.20 -7.10 4.37
CA GLN A 116 -3.49 -8.28 3.86
C GLN A 116 -3.90 -8.60 2.41
N GLU A 117 -5.18 -8.48 2.08
CA GLU A 117 -5.68 -8.72 0.73
C GLU A 117 -5.13 -7.70 -0.27
N GLN A 118 -5.13 -6.40 0.09
CA GLN A 118 -4.52 -5.35 -0.72
C GLN A 118 -3.01 -5.57 -0.95
N ALA A 119 -2.27 -5.95 0.09
CA ALA A 119 -0.85 -6.25 -0.03
C ALA A 119 -0.58 -7.45 -0.95
N ARG A 120 -1.40 -8.51 -0.87
CA ARG A 120 -1.29 -9.67 -1.77
C ARG A 120 -1.55 -9.30 -3.23
N VAL A 121 -2.56 -8.46 -3.49
CA VAL A 121 -2.87 -7.99 -4.85
C VAL A 121 -1.72 -7.14 -5.41
N GLN A 122 -1.15 -6.24 -4.62
CA GLN A 122 -0.01 -5.42 -5.08
C GLN A 122 1.22 -6.27 -5.43
N VAL A 123 1.57 -7.28 -4.61
CA VAL A 123 2.70 -8.17 -4.90
C VAL A 123 2.43 -9.03 -6.15
N ALA A 124 1.20 -9.54 -6.31
CA ALA A 124 0.83 -10.29 -7.51
C ALA A 124 0.94 -9.45 -8.79
N VAL A 125 0.55 -8.17 -8.74
CA VAL A 125 0.67 -7.24 -9.86
C VAL A 125 2.14 -6.92 -10.16
N LEU A 126 2.99 -6.78 -9.15
CA LEU A 126 4.41 -6.48 -9.33
C LEU A 126 5.17 -7.64 -10.02
N VAL A 127 4.87 -8.88 -9.66
CA VAL A 127 5.47 -10.08 -10.28
C VAL A 127 5.04 -10.27 -11.74
N GLN A 128 3.86 -9.75 -12.11
CA GLN A 128 3.34 -9.78 -13.47
C GLN A 128 3.71 -8.53 -14.29
N SER A 129 4.38 -7.55 -13.69
CA SER A 129 4.79 -6.34 -14.40
C SER A 129 5.84 -6.68 -15.46
N PRO A 130 5.70 -6.18 -16.71
CA PRO A 130 6.68 -6.40 -17.77
C PRO A 130 8.09 -5.93 -17.37
N GLU A 131 8.19 -4.87 -16.56
CA GLU A 131 9.45 -4.35 -16.04
C GLU A 131 10.15 -5.35 -15.12
N TRP A 132 9.41 -6.04 -14.25
CA TRP A 132 9.96 -7.08 -13.38
C TRP A 132 10.43 -8.31 -14.16
N VAL A 133 9.66 -8.71 -15.18
CA VAL A 133 10.04 -9.82 -16.07
C VAL A 133 11.34 -9.48 -16.81
N ASN A 134 11.45 -8.29 -17.39
CA ASN A 134 12.66 -7.84 -18.09
C ASN A 134 13.89 -7.76 -17.17
N LEU A 135 13.71 -7.30 -15.92
CA LEU A 135 14.78 -7.26 -14.93
C LEU A 135 15.25 -8.67 -14.55
N ARG A 136 14.30 -9.58 -14.27
CA ARG A 136 14.61 -10.99 -13.95
C ARG A 136 15.36 -11.67 -15.08
N ASP A 137 14.92 -11.46 -16.32
CA ASP A 137 15.52 -12.08 -17.49
C ASP A 137 16.93 -11.51 -17.73
N SER A 138 17.12 -10.20 -17.57
CA SER A 138 18.45 -9.55 -17.66
C SER A 138 19.43 -10.06 -16.60
N ILE A 139 18.97 -10.19 -15.34
CA ILE A 139 19.77 -10.74 -14.25
C ILE A 139 20.12 -12.21 -14.52
N THR A 140 19.16 -12.99 -15.00
CA THR A 140 19.36 -14.42 -15.30
C THR A 140 20.36 -14.61 -16.43
N VAL A 141 20.26 -13.81 -17.50
CA VAL A 141 21.21 -13.82 -18.61
C VAL A 141 22.61 -13.40 -18.15
N ALA A 142 22.72 -12.36 -17.31
CA ALA A 142 24.00 -11.91 -16.77
C ALA A 142 24.68 -12.95 -15.85
N LEU A 143 23.89 -13.80 -15.19
CA LEU A 143 24.38 -14.87 -14.31
C LEU A 143 24.67 -16.19 -15.04
N LEU A 144 24.35 -16.31 -16.33
CA LEU A 144 24.65 -17.52 -17.13
C LEU A 144 26.14 -17.93 -17.07
N PRO A 145 27.12 -17.00 -17.15
CA PRO A 145 28.54 -17.37 -17.10
C PRO A 145 29.03 -17.75 -15.69
N PHE A 146 28.25 -17.48 -14.64
CA PHE A 146 28.67 -17.61 -13.23
C PHE A 146 27.70 -18.53 -12.46
N PRO A 147 27.82 -19.87 -12.61
CA PRO A 147 26.87 -20.84 -12.06
C PRO A 147 26.80 -20.82 -10.52
N GLU A 148 27.92 -20.53 -9.84
CA GLU A 148 27.98 -20.41 -8.38
C GLU A 148 27.21 -19.17 -7.88
N ALA A 149 27.36 -18.03 -8.56
CA ALA A 149 26.62 -16.81 -8.27
C ALA A 149 25.11 -16.99 -8.50
N ARG A 150 24.73 -17.73 -9.55
CA ARG A 150 23.32 -18.09 -9.81
C ARG A 150 22.71 -18.89 -8.65
N GLN A 151 23.43 -19.88 -8.13
CA GLN A 151 22.95 -20.68 -7.00
C GLN A 151 22.82 -19.86 -5.72
N ALA A 152 23.78 -18.98 -5.44
CA ALA A 152 23.73 -18.07 -4.29
C ALA A 152 22.51 -17.13 -4.34
N VAL A 153 22.21 -16.57 -5.51
CA VAL A 153 21.04 -15.68 -5.71
C VAL A 153 19.73 -16.45 -5.54
N VAL A 154 19.60 -17.65 -6.10
CA VAL A 154 18.41 -18.49 -5.93
C VAL A 154 18.19 -18.86 -4.45
N ALA A 155 19.25 -19.23 -3.73
CA ALA A 155 19.19 -19.52 -2.30
C ALA A 155 18.72 -18.29 -1.50
N ALA A 156 19.23 -17.10 -1.82
CA ALA A 156 18.85 -15.85 -1.15
C ALA A 156 17.39 -15.44 -1.42
N ILE A 157 16.87 -15.65 -2.63
CA ILE A 157 15.48 -15.33 -3.00
C ILE A 157 14.49 -16.34 -2.40
N THR A 158 14.87 -17.62 -2.33
CA THR A 158 14.00 -18.68 -1.82
C THR A 158 13.89 -18.65 -0.29
N ASN A 159 14.92 -18.14 0.40
CA ASN A 159 14.96 -18.09 1.85
C ASN A 159 14.50 -16.72 2.39
N LYS A 160 13.22 -16.61 2.77
CA LYS A 160 12.56 -15.36 3.23
C LYS A 160 13.25 -14.67 4.42
N GLU A 161 14.04 -15.39 5.21
CA GLU A 161 14.73 -14.84 6.39
C GLU A 161 15.94 -13.98 6.02
N VAL A 162 16.54 -14.20 4.85
CA VAL A 162 17.76 -13.51 4.42
C VAL A 162 17.49 -12.05 4.01
N ILE A 163 16.33 -11.80 3.39
CA ILE A 163 15.92 -10.46 2.92
C ILE A 163 15.72 -9.48 4.09
N ARG A 164 15.33 -9.96 5.27
CA ARG A 164 15.17 -9.12 6.47
C ARG A 164 16.50 -8.63 7.04
N ASN A 165 17.57 -9.43 6.93
CA ASN A 165 18.85 -9.12 7.58
C ASN A 165 19.73 -8.16 6.74
N TYR A 166 19.67 -8.20 5.41
CA TYR A 166 20.48 -7.32 4.55
C TYR A 166 20.02 -5.85 4.53
N GLY A 167 18.78 -5.56 4.93
CA GLY A 167 18.29 -4.18 5.07
C GLY A 167 18.88 -3.43 6.28
N GLN A 168 19.52 -4.12 7.23
CA GLN A 168 20.06 -3.53 8.45
C GLN A 168 21.60 -3.52 8.55
N GLN A 169 22.31 -4.30 7.74
CA GLN A 169 23.77 -4.31 7.73
C GLN A 169 24.29 -3.89 6.36
N GLY A 170 24.63 -2.60 6.26
CA GLY A 170 25.34 -2.04 5.11
C GLY A 170 26.63 -2.80 4.83
N TYR A 171 26.72 -3.37 3.63
CA TYR A 171 27.93 -4.04 3.15
C TYR A 171 28.94 -2.99 2.66
N ILE A 172 30.06 -2.87 3.36
CA ILE A 172 31.28 -2.21 2.88
C ILE A 172 32.18 -3.31 2.32
N PRO A 173 32.52 -3.33 1.02
CA PRO A 173 33.47 -4.30 0.50
C PRO A 173 34.86 -3.98 1.03
N SER A 174 35.45 -4.89 1.81
CA SER A 174 36.89 -4.88 2.08
C SER A 174 37.64 -5.22 0.79
N ARG A 175 38.65 -4.40 0.47
CA ARG A 175 39.54 -4.53 -0.69
C ARG A 175 40.21 -5.89 -0.81
#